data_AF-X1M6Y5-F1
#
_entry.id   AF-X1M6Y5-F1
#
_cell.length_a   1.000
_cell.length_b   1.000
_cell.length_c   1.000
_cell.angle_alpha   90.00
_cell.angle_beta   90.00
_cell.angle_gamma   90.00
#
_symmetry.space_group_name_H-M   'P 1'
#
loop_
_entity.id
_entity.type
_entity.pdbx_description
1 polymer ?
#
loop_
_entity_poly.entity_id
_entity_poly.type
_entity_poly.pdbx_seq_one_letter_code
_entity_poly.pdbx_strand_id
1 'polypeptide(L)'
;FFDNLCRSFGKVSLDDMLQKRERKSYGNPLDEIPHARDKDFGDYDQRRRELFKKGLKWFKGRAKKWNSAKVIPELKFRDIEIRFPEGKEFKFGRTKLRFTLPLFHGIEFSRVGWVFATVIEYGGEKLIHSSDLDGPIIEDYANWIIRENPDVLILDGPMTYMLGYLTTRTTMNRAVSNAVRILRKTDVRLMIYDHHLPREPKFKEWTREVWDEGKRRGKKVLTAAEFLGKRPAVLG
;
A
#
# COMPACT_ATOMS: atom_id res chain seq x y z
N PHE A 1 -19.76 -6.84 -9.96
CA PHE A 1 -18.58 -6.70 -10.84
C PHE A 1 -18.23 -8.02 -11.53
N PHE A 2 -17.68 -9.03 -10.84
CA PHE A 2 -17.25 -10.29 -11.49
C PHE A 2 -18.37 -11.05 -12.22
N ASP A 3 -19.60 -11.06 -11.68
CA ASP A 3 -20.75 -11.64 -12.37
C ASP A 3 -21.04 -10.96 -13.72
N ASN A 4 -20.96 -9.62 -13.78
CA ASN A 4 -21.12 -8.88 -15.03
C ASN A 4 -20.04 -9.22 -16.05
N LEU A 5 -18.79 -9.49 -15.62
CA LEU A 5 -17.71 -9.95 -16.51
C LEU A 5 -18.01 -11.35 -17.05
N CYS A 6 -18.42 -12.28 -16.18
CA CYS A 6 -18.78 -13.65 -16.57
C CYS A 6 -19.94 -13.66 -17.56
N ARG A 7 -20.99 -12.87 -17.31
CA ARG A 7 -22.15 -12.78 -18.21
C ARG A 7 -21.82 -12.12 -19.54
N SER A 8 -21.04 -11.04 -19.52
CA SER A 8 -20.72 -10.28 -20.73
C SER A 8 -19.82 -11.08 -21.67
N PHE A 9 -18.72 -11.62 -21.14
CA PHE A 9 -17.63 -12.22 -21.93
C PHE A 9 -17.66 -13.75 -21.99
N GLY A 10 -18.21 -14.40 -20.96
CA GLY A 10 -18.27 -15.87 -20.86
C GLY A 10 -19.65 -16.46 -21.15
N LYS A 11 -20.71 -15.65 -21.17
CA LYS A 11 -22.12 -16.10 -21.24
C LYS A 11 -22.49 -17.11 -20.13
N VAL A 12 -21.82 -17.00 -18.98
CA VAL A 12 -22.03 -17.83 -17.77
C VAL A 12 -22.27 -16.95 -16.55
N SER A 13 -22.84 -17.50 -15.48
CA SER A 13 -22.94 -16.77 -14.21
C SER A 13 -21.65 -16.88 -13.41
N LEU A 14 -21.44 -16.00 -12.42
CA LEU A 14 -20.31 -16.13 -11.50
C LEU A 14 -20.39 -17.44 -10.70
N ASP A 15 -21.59 -17.87 -10.31
CA ASP A 15 -21.78 -19.05 -9.46
C ASP A 15 -21.29 -20.33 -10.14
N ASP A 16 -21.41 -20.41 -11.47
CA ASP A 16 -20.90 -21.51 -12.29
C ASP A 16 -19.35 -21.57 -12.28
N MET A 17 -18.71 -20.42 -12.08
CA MET A 17 -17.25 -20.27 -12.10
C MET A 17 -16.61 -20.41 -10.72
N LEU A 18 -17.40 -20.36 -9.64
CA LEU A 18 -16.86 -20.44 -8.27
C LEU A 18 -16.27 -21.82 -7.99
N GLN A 19 -15.01 -21.85 -7.54
CA GLN A 19 -14.32 -23.09 -7.22
C GLN A 19 -14.31 -23.37 -5.72
N LYS A 20 -14.21 -24.65 -5.35
CA LYS A 20 -13.86 -25.03 -3.98
C LYS A 20 -12.46 -24.52 -3.69
N ARG A 21 -12.28 -23.89 -2.53
CA ARG A 21 -10.98 -23.42 -2.10
C ARG A 21 -10.14 -24.58 -1.58
N GLU A 22 -8.93 -24.69 -2.11
CA GLU A 22 -7.87 -25.48 -1.50
C GLU A 22 -7.48 -24.83 -0.16
N ARG A 23 -7.54 -25.61 0.93
CA ARG A 23 -7.19 -25.10 2.26
C ARG A 23 -5.70 -24.78 2.32
N LYS A 24 -5.37 -23.58 2.77
CA LYS A 24 -3.98 -23.15 2.94
C LYS A 24 -3.70 -22.75 4.39
N SER A 25 -2.46 -22.97 4.82
CA SER A 25 -1.96 -22.40 6.07
C SER A 25 -1.54 -20.96 5.82
N TYR A 26 -1.86 -20.07 6.75
CA TYR A 26 -1.44 -18.67 6.71
C TYR A 26 -0.53 -18.45 7.91
N GLY A 27 0.72 -18.03 7.64
CA GLY A 27 1.71 -17.70 8.67
C GLY A 27 1.31 -16.48 9.50
N ASN A 28 2.14 -16.10 10.47
CA ASN A 28 1.95 -14.86 11.20
C ASN A 28 2.38 -13.68 10.30
N PRO A 29 1.46 -12.75 9.93
CA PRO A 29 1.82 -11.64 9.04
C PRO A 29 2.92 -10.72 9.59
N LEU A 30 3.14 -10.73 10.92
CA LEU A 30 4.23 -9.95 11.52
C LEU A 30 5.62 -10.47 11.14
N ASP A 31 5.74 -11.74 10.71
CA ASP A 31 7.03 -12.33 10.32
C ASP A 31 7.52 -11.74 8.98
N GLU A 32 6.61 -11.15 8.19
CA GLU A 32 6.92 -10.45 6.94
C GLU A 32 7.33 -8.98 7.16
N ILE A 33 7.17 -8.47 8.39
CA ILE A 33 7.47 -7.08 8.75
C ILE A 33 8.31 -6.99 10.05
N PRO A 34 9.49 -7.63 10.10
CA PRO A 34 10.28 -7.74 11.31
C PRO A 34 10.76 -6.38 11.84
N HIS A 35 11.12 -5.42 10.97
CA HIS A 35 11.61 -4.13 11.44
C HIS A 35 10.51 -3.31 12.10
N ALA A 36 9.30 -3.35 11.56
CA ALA A 36 8.15 -2.78 12.22
C ALA A 36 7.89 -3.54 13.51
N ARG A 37 7.69 -4.86 13.47
CA ARG A 37 7.39 -5.72 14.63
C ARG A 37 8.31 -5.46 15.82
N ASP A 38 9.61 -5.36 15.56
CA ASP A 38 10.65 -5.31 16.61
C ASP A 38 11.08 -3.88 16.95
N LYS A 39 10.46 -2.86 16.35
CA LYS A 39 10.73 -1.45 16.67
C LYS A 39 10.32 -1.11 18.11
N ASP A 40 11.26 -0.47 18.81
CA ASP A 40 11.10 0.02 20.17
C ASP A 40 10.25 1.30 20.21
N PHE A 41 9.20 1.28 21.03
CA PHE A 41 8.35 2.44 21.33
C PHE A 41 8.28 2.75 22.84
N GLY A 42 9.24 2.26 23.63
CA GLY A 42 9.30 2.44 25.07
C GLY A 42 8.05 1.91 25.76
N ASP A 43 7.44 2.73 26.61
CA ASP A 43 6.26 2.35 27.41
C ASP A 43 5.07 1.85 26.56
N TYR A 44 4.98 2.27 25.31
CA TYR A 44 3.91 1.85 24.40
C TYR A 44 4.01 0.36 23.99
N ASP A 45 5.18 -0.27 24.11
CA ASP A 45 5.39 -1.64 23.63
C ASP A 45 4.57 -2.67 24.38
N GLN A 46 4.24 -2.44 25.66
CA GLN A 46 3.32 -3.31 26.38
C GLN A 46 1.95 -3.34 25.70
N ARG A 47 1.41 -2.16 25.39
CA ARG A 47 0.13 -2.04 24.69
C ARG A 47 0.22 -2.64 23.28
N ARG A 48 1.32 -2.42 22.58
CA ARG A 48 1.55 -2.94 21.23
C ARG A 48 1.55 -4.46 21.18
N ARG A 49 2.19 -5.13 22.17
CA ARG A 49 2.14 -6.60 22.31
C ARG A 49 0.71 -7.12 22.49
N GLU A 50 -0.13 -6.43 23.27
CA GLU A 50 -1.55 -6.80 23.39
C GLU A 50 -2.32 -6.64 22.07
N LEU A 51 -2.08 -5.53 21.37
CA LEU A 51 -2.70 -5.25 20.07
C LEU A 51 -2.29 -6.31 19.04
N PHE A 52 -1.04 -6.74 19.02
CA PHE A 52 -0.56 -7.83 18.17
C PHE A 52 -1.21 -9.17 18.49
N LYS A 53 -1.35 -9.53 19.78
CA LYS A 53 -2.09 -10.74 20.17
C LYS A 53 -3.55 -10.71 19.70
N LYS A 54 -4.24 -9.57 19.87
CA LYS A 54 -5.62 -9.37 19.40
C LYS A 54 -5.72 -9.38 17.88
N GLY A 55 -4.77 -8.76 17.19
CA GLY A 55 -4.64 -8.72 15.74
C GLY A 55 -4.44 -10.11 15.14
N LEU A 56 -3.52 -10.90 15.70
CA LEU A 56 -3.28 -12.27 15.26
C LEU A 56 -4.49 -13.18 15.50
N LYS A 57 -5.19 -13.04 16.63
CA LYS A 57 -6.45 -13.76 16.87
C LYS A 57 -7.50 -13.42 15.81
N TRP A 58 -7.66 -12.14 15.48
CA TRP A 58 -8.56 -11.70 14.41
C TRP A 58 -8.15 -12.25 13.04
N PHE A 59 -6.86 -12.17 12.70
CA PHE A 59 -6.32 -12.69 11.43
C PHE A 59 -6.57 -14.19 11.28
N LYS A 60 -6.34 -15.00 12.33
CA LYS A 60 -6.66 -16.43 12.33
C LYS A 60 -8.14 -16.69 12.06
N GLY A 61 -9.03 -15.86 12.61
CA GLY A 61 -10.46 -15.90 12.30
C GLY A 61 -10.77 -15.60 10.83
N ARG A 62 -10.10 -14.61 10.23
CA ARG A 62 -10.19 -14.30 8.79
C ARG A 62 -9.69 -15.46 7.95
N ALA A 63 -8.52 -16.02 8.26
CA ALA A 63 -7.94 -17.16 7.57
C ALA A 63 -8.87 -18.39 7.58
N LYS A 64 -9.53 -18.67 8.72
CA LYS A 64 -10.54 -19.73 8.80
C LYS A 64 -11.71 -19.48 7.85
N LYS A 65 -12.24 -18.25 7.82
CA LYS A 65 -13.34 -17.86 6.90
C LYS A 65 -12.90 -17.94 5.44
N TRP A 66 -11.69 -17.50 5.14
CA TRP A 66 -11.12 -17.58 3.80
C TRP A 66 -11.00 -19.02 3.33
N ASN A 67 -10.57 -19.95 4.19
CA ASN A 67 -10.48 -21.38 3.88
C ASN A 67 -11.83 -22.09 3.76
N SER A 68 -12.94 -21.50 4.23
CA SER A 68 -14.28 -22.06 4.07
C SER A 68 -15.07 -21.47 2.90
N ALA A 69 -14.64 -20.33 2.36
CA ALA A 69 -15.34 -19.67 1.26
C ALA A 69 -15.00 -20.32 -0.09
N LYS A 70 -15.95 -20.30 -1.03
CA LYS A 70 -15.65 -20.52 -2.45
C LYS A 70 -14.72 -19.42 -2.95
N VAL A 71 -13.88 -19.74 -3.93
CA VAL A 71 -12.94 -18.80 -4.53
C VAL A 71 -13.39 -18.43 -5.93
N ILE A 72 -13.26 -17.16 -6.29
CA ILE A 72 -13.32 -16.72 -7.68
C ILE A 72 -11.95 -17.07 -8.28
N PRO A 73 -11.84 -18.00 -9.24
CA PRO A 73 -10.56 -18.32 -9.85
C PRO A 73 -10.13 -17.20 -10.82
N GLU A 74 -8.89 -17.28 -11.30
CA GLU A 74 -8.53 -16.55 -12.51
C GLU A 74 -9.37 -17.09 -13.68
N LEU A 75 -9.83 -16.18 -14.54
CA LEU A 75 -10.78 -16.51 -15.61
C LEU A 75 -10.16 -16.15 -16.95
N LYS A 76 -10.45 -16.98 -17.97
CA LYS A 76 -10.06 -16.69 -19.35
C LYS A 76 -11.24 -16.96 -20.25
N PHE A 77 -11.70 -15.91 -20.92
CA PHE A 77 -12.70 -15.98 -21.99
C PHE A 77 -12.01 -15.59 -23.31
N ARG A 78 -12.79 -15.58 -24.41
CA ARG A 78 -12.26 -15.30 -25.74
C ARG A 78 -11.52 -13.96 -25.83
N ASP A 79 -12.12 -12.91 -25.28
CA ASP A 79 -11.64 -11.53 -25.45
C ASP A 79 -11.07 -10.89 -24.17
N ILE A 80 -11.08 -11.63 -23.05
CA ILE A 80 -10.61 -11.12 -21.76
C ILE A 80 -9.98 -12.20 -20.91
N GLU A 81 -8.93 -11.83 -20.18
CA GLU A 81 -8.27 -12.64 -19.18
C GLU A 81 -8.23 -11.88 -17.85
N ILE A 82 -8.69 -12.52 -16.78
CA ILE A 82 -8.77 -11.96 -15.42
C ILE A 82 -7.72 -12.66 -14.57
N ARG A 83 -6.76 -11.88 -14.07
CA ARG A 83 -5.66 -12.34 -13.21
C ARG A 83 -5.67 -11.61 -11.87
N PHE A 84 -5.35 -12.32 -10.80
CA PHE A 84 -5.08 -11.73 -9.48
C PHE A 84 -3.58 -11.46 -9.37
N PRO A 85 -3.14 -10.20 -9.35
CA PRO A 85 -1.76 -9.86 -9.64
C PRO A 85 -0.80 -10.03 -8.46
N GLU A 86 -1.29 -10.19 -7.23
CA GLU A 86 -0.49 -10.18 -6.01
C GLU A 86 0.64 -11.22 -6.04
N GLY A 87 1.89 -10.75 -5.83
CA GLY A 87 3.09 -11.57 -5.89
C GLY A 87 3.51 -12.04 -7.29
N LYS A 88 2.85 -11.56 -8.36
CA LYS A 88 3.14 -11.96 -9.75
C LYS A 88 3.92 -10.90 -10.51
N GLU A 89 4.50 -11.35 -11.61
CA GLU A 89 5.16 -10.52 -12.61
C GLU A 89 4.50 -10.76 -13.97
N PHE A 90 4.32 -9.69 -14.74
CA PHE A 90 3.80 -9.74 -16.10
C PHE A 90 4.69 -8.91 -17.02
N LYS A 91 4.86 -9.37 -18.26
CA LYS A 91 5.64 -8.67 -19.27
C LYS A 91 4.80 -8.41 -20.51
N PHE A 92 4.70 -7.13 -20.89
CA PHE A 92 3.99 -6.66 -22.07
C PHE A 92 4.97 -5.91 -22.97
N GLY A 93 5.51 -6.61 -23.97
CA GLY A 93 6.59 -6.07 -24.79
C GLY A 93 7.82 -5.69 -23.94
N ARG A 94 8.12 -4.39 -23.89
CA ARG A 94 9.22 -3.82 -23.09
C ARG A 94 8.81 -3.40 -21.67
N THR A 95 7.52 -3.46 -21.35
CA THR A 95 7.00 -3.09 -20.03
C THR A 95 6.96 -4.31 -19.13
N LYS A 96 7.53 -4.21 -17.94
CA LYS A 96 7.47 -5.23 -16.88
C LYS A 96 6.65 -4.68 -15.71
N LEU A 97 5.66 -5.44 -15.29
CA LEU A 97 4.82 -5.15 -14.13
C LEU A 97 5.14 -6.17 -13.04
N ARG A 98 5.47 -5.71 -11.84
CA ARG A 98 5.60 -6.57 -10.65
C ARG A 98 4.66 -6.08 -9.56
N PHE A 99 4.09 -7.00 -8.82
CA PHE A 99 3.16 -6.68 -7.74
C PHE A 99 3.65 -7.28 -6.44
N THR A 100 3.52 -6.53 -5.35
CA THR A 100 3.89 -7.05 -4.04
C THR A 100 2.95 -8.19 -3.61
N LEU A 101 3.38 -8.94 -2.60
CA LEU A 101 2.43 -9.68 -1.78
C LEU A 101 1.47 -8.69 -1.07
N PRO A 102 0.33 -9.18 -0.53
CA PRO A 102 -0.60 -8.34 0.21
C PRO A 102 0.08 -7.60 1.38
N LEU A 103 -0.05 -6.28 1.39
CA LEU A 103 0.43 -5.36 2.42
C LEU A 103 -0.74 -4.93 3.31
N PHE A 104 -0.51 -4.66 4.58
CA PHE A 104 -1.54 -4.04 5.42
C PHE A 104 -1.90 -2.67 4.86
N HIS A 105 -3.21 -2.39 4.76
CA HIS A 105 -3.70 -1.05 4.46
C HIS A 105 -3.62 -0.21 5.74
N GLY A 106 -2.47 0.45 5.92
CA GLY A 106 -2.11 1.22 7.10
C GLY A 106 -1.29 0.44 8.13
N ILE A 107 -1.64 0.60 9.41
CA ILE A 107 -0.91 -0.01 10.54
C ILE A 107 -1.08 -1.54 10.61
N GLU A 108 -0.17 -2.22 11.31
CA GLU A 108 -0.21 -3.66 11.54
C GLU A 108 -1.59 -4.12 12.07
N PHE A 109 -2.18 -5.14 11.43
CA PHE A 109 -3.53 -5.65 11.73
C PHE A 109 -4.67 -4.63 11.63
N SER A 110 -4.50 -3.59 10.81
CA SER A 110 -5.59 -2.72 10.38
C SER A 110 -6.79 -3.52 9.88
N ARG A 111 -8.00 -3.06 10.19
CA ARG A 111 -9.25 -3.81 9.93
C ARG A 111 -9.84 -3.56 8.55
N VAL A 112 -9.30 -2.59 7.82
CA VAL A 112 -9.78 -2.19 6.49
C VAL A 112 -9.26 -3.11 5.37
N GLY A 113 -8.29 -3.99 5.67
CA GLY A 113 -7.88 -5.08 4.79
C GLY A 113 -6.44 -4.96 4.33
N TRP A 114 -6.20 -5.36 3.09
CA TRP A 114 -4.89 -5.42 2.46
C TRP A 114 -4.92 -4.73 1.11
N VAL A 115 -3.77 -4.20 0.73
CA VAL A 115 -3.49 -3.62 -0.59
C VAL A 115 -2.27 -4.30 -1.21
N PHE A 116 -1.95 -4.00 -2.44
CA PHE A 116 -0.67 -4.36 -3.04
C PHE A 116 -0.10 -3.16 -3.78
N ALA A 117 1.22 -3.04 -3.76
CA ALA A 117 1.91 -2.02 -4.55
C ALA A 117 2.23 -2.56 -5.95
N THR A 118 2.29 -1.65 -6.91
CA THR A 118 2.64 -1.95 -8.31
C THR A 118 3.98 -1.34 -8.64
N VAL A 119 4.88 -2.14 -9.21
CA VAL A 119 6.16 -1.71 -9.78
C VAL A 119 6.07 -1.82 -11.29
N ILE A 120 6.40 -0.75 -11.98
CA ILE A 120 6.37 -0.66 -13.44
C ILE A 120 7.79 -0.33 -13.91
N GLU A 121 8.35 -1.18 -14.77
CA GLU A 121 9.68 -1.00 -15.35
C GLU A 121 9.54 -0.88 -16.88
N TYR A 122 10.02 0.22 -17.45
CA TYR A 122 9.99 0.46 -18.90
C TYR A 122 11.14 1.37 -19.33
N GLY A 123 11.89 0.95 -20.36
CA GLY A 123 12.93 1.81 -20.95
C GLY A 123 14.07 2.19 -19.99
N GLY A 124 14.33 1.37 -18.97
CA GLY A 124 15.32 1.65 -17.93
C GLY A 124 14.80 2.51 -16.77
N GLU A 125 13.56 3.01 -16.85
CA GLU A 125 12.91 3.74 -15.75
C GLU A 125 12.04 2.80 -14.90
N LYS A 126 11.96 3.08 -13.61
CA LYS A 126 11.13 2.39 -12.62
C LYS A 126 10.16 3.35 -11.94
N LEU A 127 8.88 3.02 -12.02
CA LEU A 127 7.81 3.67 -11.29
C LEU A 127 7.25 2.72 -10.22
N ILE A 128 6.97 3.25 -9.03
CA ILE A 128 6.20 2.55 -8.01
C ILE A 128 4.92 3.33 -7.71
N HIS A 129 3.80 2.61 -7.67
CA HIS A 129 2.56 3.06 -7.04
C HIS A 129 2.35 2.26 -5.74
N SER A 130 2.41 2.92 -4.60
CA SER A 130 2.39 2.25 -3.28
C SER A 130 1.02 1.67 -2.91
N SER A 131 -0.06 2.16 -3.54
CA SER A 131 -1.42 2.04 -3.00
C SER A 131 -1.52 2.71 -1.62
N ASP A 132 -2.53 2.34 -0.84
CA ASP A 132 -2.98 3.04 0.35
C ASP A 132 -2.32 2.43 1.60
N LEU A 133 -1.09 2.85 1.89
CA LEU A 133 -0.26 2.38 3.01
C LEU A 133 -0.31 3.30 4.25
N ASP A 134 -1.09 4.38 4.19
CA ASP A 134 -1.15 5.49 5.13
C ASP A 134 0.21 6.19 5.36
N GLY A 135 1.05 6.30 4.32
CA GLY A 135 2.22 7.16 4.39
C GLY A 135 3.60 6.52 4.61
N PRO A 136 3.88 5.33 4.04
CA PRO A 136 3.73 4.07 4.74
C PRO A 136 4.08 4.13 6.24
N ILE A 137 3.16 3.69 7.09
CA ILE A 137 3.38 3.60 8.54
C ILE A 137 4.41 2.51 8.89
N ILE A 138 4.35 1.38 8.18
CA ILE A 138 5.18 0.19 8.45
C ILE A 138 6.57 0.37 7.85
N GLU A 139 7.60 0.26 8.69
CA GLU A 139 9.01 0.51 8.33
C GLU A 139 9.52 -0.43 7.23
N ASP A 140 9.07 -1.68 7.21
CA ASP A 140 9.44 -2.67 6.20
C ASP A 140 8.97 -2.30 4.79
N TYR A 141 7.85 -1.58 4.67
CA TYR A 141 7.35 -1.11 3.38
C TYR A 141 8.23 0.02 2.86
N ALA A 142 8.68 0.93 3.74
CA ALA A 142 9.69 1.92 3.39
C ALA A 142 11.03 1.26 3.01
N ASN A 143 11.44 0.21 3.71
CA ASN A 143 12.65 -0.54 3.37
C ASN A 143 12.53 -1.20 1.99
N TRP A 144 11.36 -1.74 1.66
CA TRP A 144 11.09 -2.29 0.33
C TRP A 144 11.19 -1.22 -0.76
N ILE A 145 10.54 -0.07 -0.59
CA ILE A 145 10.63 1.05 -1.54
C ILE A 145 12.09 1.49 -1.72
N ILE A 146 12.85 1.59 -0.62
CA ILE A 146 14.28 1.95 -0.66
C ILE A 146 15.09 0.94 -1.45
N ARG A 147 14.87 -0.36 -1.23
CA ARG A 147 15.55 -1.43 -1.98
C ARG A 147 15.19 -1.42 -3.47
N GLU A 148 13.94 -1.12 -3.80
CA GLU A 148 13.51 -1.00 -5.19
C GLU A 148 14.12 0.21 -5.90
N ASN A 149 14.41 1.29 -5.18
CA ASN A 149 15.02 2.51 -5.68
C ASN A 149 14.34 3.05 -6.97
N PRO A 150 13.08 3.49 -6.91
CA PRO A 150 12.36 3.96 -8.10
C PRO A 150 12.82 5.34 -8.56
N ASP A 151 12.67 5.62 -9.85
CA ASP A 151 12.82 6.97 -10.42
C ASP A 151 11.61 7.84 -10.06
N VAL A 152 10.41 7.26 -10.14
CA VAL A 152 9.14 7.92 -9.83
C VAL A 152 8.39 7.12 -8.77
N LEU A 153 7.98 7.79 -7.70
CA LEU A 153 7.20 7.20 -6.62
C LEU A 153 5.87 7.91 -6.48
N ILE A 154 4.77 7.20 -6.65
CA ILE A 154 3.44 7.63 -6.23
C ILE A 154 3.20 7.02 -4.85
N LEU A 155 3.27 7.88 -3.83
CA LEU A 155 3.16 7.53 -2.43
C LEU A 155 1.89 8.16 -1.86
N ASP A 156 1.04 7.35 -1.24
CA ASP A 156 -0.03 7.91 -0.42
C ASP A 156 0.56 8.57 0.84
N GLY A 157 -0.08 9.61 1.36
CA GLY A 157 0.30 10.18 2.64
C GLY A 157 -0.56 9.69 3.80
N PRO A 158 -0.15 9.98 5.05
CA PRO A 158 -0.98 9.69 6.20
C PRO A 158 -2.29 10.50 6.18
N MET A 159 -3.34 9.95 6.79
CA MET A 159 -4.62 10.64 7.02
C MET A 159 -4.48 11.78 8.04
N THR A 160 -3.93 12.93 7.64
CA THR A 160 -3.67 14.06 8.54
C THR A 160 -4.96 14.67 9.13
N TYR A 161 -6.06 14.66 8.36
CA TYR A 161 -7.41 15.05 8.81
C TYR A 161 -7.99 14.15 9.91
N MET A 162 -7.41 12.98 10.15
CA MET A 162 -7.80 12.04 11.21
C MET A 162 -6.85 12.08 12.41
N LEU A 163 -5.93 13.05 12.47
CA LEU A 163 -5.00 13.21 13.57
C LEU A 163 -5.75 13.51 14.88
N GLY A 164 -5.49 12.70 15.91
CA GLY A 164 -6.20 12.74 17.20
C GLY A 164 -7.42 11.83 17.27
N TYR A 165 -7.79 11.17 16.17
CA TYR A 165 -8.83 10.13 16.13
C TYR A 165 -8.26 8.79 15.67
N LEU A 166 -8.29 8.49 14.36
CA LEU A 166 -7.72 7.25 13.82
C LEU A 166 -6.20 7.33 13.64
N THR A 167 -5.67 8.52 13.34
CA THR A 167 -4.23 8.76 13.21
C THR A 167 -3.70 9.28 14.54
N THR A 168 -2.74 8.57 15.12
CA THR A 168 -2.04 9.00 16.34
C THR A 168 -0.79 9.79 16.00
N ARG A 169 -0.24 10.54 16.97
CA ARG A 169 1.07 11.19 16.80
C ARG A 169 2.17 10.17 16.47
N THR A 170 2.14 8.99 17.09
CA THR A 170 3.10 7.90 16.85
C THR A 170 3.03 7.40 15.40
N THR A 171 1.83 7.10 14.89
CA THR A 171 1.66 6.63 13.49
C THR A 171 2.01 7.72 12.49
N MET A 172 1.64 8.97 12.78
CA MET A 172 2.00 10.12 11.95
C MET A 172 3.53 10.28 11.85
N ASN A 173 4.23 10.22 12.99
CA ASN A 173 5.68 10.34 13.03
C ASN A 173 6.37 9.16 12.30
N ARG A 174 5.84 7.94 12.41
CA ARG A 174 6.34 6.79 11.64
C ARG A 174 6.23 7.04 10.14
N ALA A 175 5.04 7.42 9.66
CA ALA A 175 4.80 7.72 8.25
C ALA A 175 5.74 8.82 7.72
N VAL A 176 5.80 9.96 8.40
CA VAL A 176 6.70 11.08 8.03
C VAL A 176 8.16 10.65 8.03
N SER A 177 8.62 9.96 9.08
CA SER A 177 10.00 9.47 9.17
C SER A 177 10.35 8.48 8.06
N ASN A 178 9.42 7.58 7.71
CA ASN A 178 9.59 6.63 6.63
C ASN A 178 9.65 7.31 5.26
N ALA A 179 8.77 8.26 4.97
CA ALA A 179 8.83 9.05 3.74
C ALA A 179 10.14 9.85 3.63
N VAL A 180 10.61 10.46 4.72
CA VAL A 180 11.92 11.11 4.80
C VAL A 180 13.04 10.10 4.54
N ARG A 181 13.00 8.90 5.14
CA ARG A 181 13.99 7.84 4.88
C ARG A 181 14.03 7.41 3.41
N ILE A 182 12.88 7.30 2.76
CA ILE A 182 12.80 7.00 1.32
C ILE A 182 13.50 8.10 0.52
N LEU A 183 13.16 9.36 0.74
CA LEU A 183 13.82 10.49 0.08
C LEU A 183 15.33 10.52 0.35
N ARG A 184 15.78 10.07 1.52
CA ARG A 184 17.19 10.04 1.90
C ARG A 184 18.02 8.96 1.22
N LYS A 185 17.43 7.80 0.97
CA LYS A 185 18.15 6.56 0.65
C LYS A 185 17.86 6.02 -0.75
N THR A 186 17.19 6.80 -1.58
CA THR A 186 16.90 6.47 -2.97
C THR A 186 17.43 7.56 -3.90
N ASP A 187 17.35 7.33 -5.19
CA ASP A 187 17.62 8.30 -6.26
C ASP A 187 16.33 8.86 -6.87
N VAL A 188 15.18 8.64 -6.21
CA VAL A 188 13.88 9.11 -6.70
C VAL A 188 13.93 10.58 -7.07
N ARG A 189 13.59 10.88 -8.34
CA ARG A 189 13.59 12.25 -8.88
C ARG A 189 12.26 12.96 -8.67
N LEU A 190 11.17 12.19 -8.70
CA LEU A 190 9.80 12.66 -8.53
C LEU A 190 9.04 11.77 -7.55
N MET A 191 8.55 12.36 -6.46
CA MET A 191 7.58 11.75 -5.56
C MET A 191 6.25 12.49 -5.64
N ILE A 192 5.22 11.80 -6.14
CA ILE A 192 3.83 12.26 -6.04
C ILE A 192 3.30 11.83 -4.68
N TYR A 193 3.13 12.76 -3.75
CA TYR A 193 2.73 12.52 -2.36
C TYR A 193 1.28 13.01 -2.16
N ASP A 194 0.31 12.09 -2.16
CA ASP A 194 -1.12 12.43 -2.37
C ASP A 194 -2.09 11.48 -1.61
N HIS A 195 -3.28 11.23 -2.18
CA HIS A 195 -4.40 10.40 -1.74
C HIS A 195 -5.14 10.89 -0.48
N HIS A 196 -4.46 10.91 0.67
CA HIS A 196 -5.03 11.38 1.94
C HIS A 196 -4.64 12.81 2.26
N LEU A 197 -3.49 13.27 1.77
CA LEU A 197 -2.95 14.59 2.10
C LEU A 197 -3.85 15.73 1.64
N PRO A 198 -4.25 15.85 0.36
CA PRO A 198 -5.06 16.98 -0.07
C PRO A 198 -6.54 16.86 0.34
N ARG A 199 -6.84 16.23 1.48
CA ARG A 199 -8.17 16.17 2.10
C ARG A 199 -8.35 17.20 3.22
N GLU A 200 -7.29 17.86 3.66
CA GLU A 200 -7.38 18.97 4.61
C GLU A 200 -6.28 20.02 4.39
N PRO A 201 -6.47 21.30 4.77
CA PRO A 201 -5.54 22.37 4.42
C PRO A 201 -4.15 22.27 5.08
N LYS A 202 -4.03 21.68 6.28
CA LYS A 202 -2.77 21.66 7.05
C LYS A 202 -1.89 20.46 6.73
N PHE A 203 -2.21 19.66 5.72
CA PHE A 203 -1.44 18.45 5.39
C PHE A 203 0.06 18.74 5.20
N LYS A 204 0.40 19.87 4.56
CA LYS A 204 1.79 20.30 4.36
C LYS A 204 2.48 20.69 5.66
N GLU A 205 1.75 21.26 6.62
CA GLU A 205 2.28 21.57 7.94
C GLU A 205 2.59 20.29 8.71
N TRP A 206 1.65 19.34 8.71
CA TRP A 206 1.81 18.08 9.44
C TRP A 206 2.88 17.16 8.84
N THR A 207 3.14 17.26 7.54
CA THR A 207 4.16 16.48 6.82
C THR A 207 5.36 17.33 6.38
N ARG A 208 5.57 18.51 7.00
CA ARG A 208 6.57 19.51 6.59
C ARG A 208 7.94 18.91 6.31
N GLU A 209 8.40 18.02 7.19
CA GLU A 209 9.70 17.36 7.08
C GLU A 209 9.90 16.64 5.74
N VAL A 210 8.85 16.06 5.16
CA VAL A 210 8.90 15.37 3.87
C VAL A 210 9.16 16.36 2.72
N TRP A 211 8.44 17.49 2.72
CA TRP A 211 8.57 18.53 1.70
C TRP A 211 9.95 19.21 1.77
N ASP A 212 10.37 19.56 2.99
CA ASP A 212 11.67 20.19 3.24
C ASP A 212 12.82 19.26 2.86
N GLU A 213 12.73 17.97 3.19
CA GLU A 213 13.73 16.98 2.81
C GLU A 213 13.82 16.81 1.29
N GLY A 214 12.68 16.80 0.60
CA GLY A 214 12.62 16.79 -0.87
C GLY A 214 13.38 17.98 -1.47
N LYS A 215 13.03 19.20 -1.02
CA LYS A 215 13.69 20.44 -1.45
C LYS A 215 15.20 20.41 -1.19
N ARG A 216 15.61 20.02 0.03
CA ARG A 216 17.02 19.94 0.44
C ARG A 216 17.86 19.00 -0.42
N ARG A 217 17.24 17.96 -0.98
CA ARG A 217 17.89 16.97 -1.86
C ARG A 217 17.71 17.25 -3.35
N GLY A 218 17.07 18.35 -3.72
CA GLY A 218 16.76 18.64 -5.13
C GLY A 218 15.76 17.66 -5.75
N LYS A 219 14.94 16.99 -4.94
CA LYS A 219 13.92 16.03 -5.38
C LYS A 219 12.57 16.73 -5.48
N LYS A 220 11.81 16.43 -6.54
CA LYS A 220 10.47 16.99 -6.72
C LYS A 220 9.48 16.21 -5.86
N VAL A 221 8.96 16.83 -4.81
CA VAL A 221 7.86 16.30 -3.99
C VAL A 221 6.63 17.16 -4.25
N LEU A 222 5.61 16.56 -4.86
CA LEU A 222 4.42 17.26 -5.36
C LEU A 222 3.17 16.46 -5.03
N THR A 223 2.04 17.12 -4.84
CA THR A 223 0.73 16.47 -5.02
C THR A 223 0.47 16.20 -6.50
N ALA A 224 -0.48 15.32 -6.82
CA ALA A 224 -0.95 15.08 -8.18
C ALA A 224 -1.50 16.37 -8.82
N ALA A 225 -2.20 17.21 -8.04
CA ALA A 225 -2.66 18.52 -8.51
C ALA A 225 -1.48 19.42 -8.93
N GLU A 226 -0.44 19.53 -8.09
CA GLU A 226 0.74 20.36 -8.38
C GLU A 226 1.56 19.82 -9.55
N PHE A 227 1.67 18.50 -9.68
CA PHE A 227 2.28 17.86 -10.84
C PHE A 227 1.58 18.27 -12.15
N LEU A 228 0.25 18.44 -12.11
CA LEU A 228 -0.55 18.94 -13.23
C LEU A 228 -0.58 20.47 -13.35
N GLY A 229 0.25 21.19 -12.58
CA GLY A 229 0.27 22.67 -12.58
C GLY A 229 -0.96 23.31 -11.93
N LYS A 230 -1.71 22.55 -11.13
CA LYS A 230 -2.90 23.02 -10.40
C LYS A 230 -2.61 23.19 -8.92
N ARG A 231 -3.47 23.95 -8.24
CA ARG A 231 -3.46 24.04 -6.77
C ARG A 231 -4.31 22.91 -6.18
N PRO A 232 -3.87 22.24 -5.10
CA PRO A 232 -4.74 21.30 -4.36
C PRO A 232 -6.02 22.00 -3.90
N ALA A 233 -7.17 21.34 -4.05
CA ALA A 233 -8.47 21.94 -3.79
C ALA A 233 -8.61 22.48 -2.35
N VAL A 234 -8.04 21.78 -1.37
CA VAL A 234 -8.05 22.17 0.04
C VAL A 234 -7.13 23.34 0.38
N LEU A 235 -6.32 23.78 -0.58
CA LEU A 235 -5.51 24.98 -0.46
C LEU A 235 -6.12 26.15 -1.24
N GLY A 236 -7.18 25.93 -2.02
CA GLY A 236 -7.83 26.93 -2.87
C GLY A 236 -8.76 27.88 -2.14
#